data_AF-A0A2E1QNR4-F1
#
_entry.id   AF-A0A2E1QNR4-F1
#
_cell.length_a   1.000
_cell.length_b   1.000
_cell.length_c   1.000
_cell.angle_alpha   90.00
_cell.angle_beta   90.00
_cell.angle_gamma   90.00
#
_symmetry.space_group_name_H-M   'P 1'
#
loop_
_entity.id
_entity.type
_entity.pdbx_description
1 polymer ?
#
loop_
_entity_poly.entity_id
_entity_poly.type
_entity_poly.pdbx_seq_one_letter_code
_entity_poly.pdbx_strand_id
1 'polypeptide(L)'
;MDRTHLITVVSEKVLLAIIGVATCIAAGQHLYSMYLSMQIMLADLFLLFIFTEILAMVAAFYSSKRIPVTLPIIIAITALCRLIVMQNKDMDALIIIAEASAVIILAGAAYIMSL
;
A
#
# COMPACT_ATOMS: atom_id res chain seq x y z
N MET A 1 -31.59 24.25 3.41
CA MET A 1 -30.11 24.38 3.52
C MET A 1 -29.65 23.23 4.40
N ASP A 2 -29.36 22.10 3.76
CA ASP A 2 -29.94 20.82 4.17
C ASP A 2 -29.02 19.96 5.04
N ARG A 3 -29.60 19.40 6.11
CA ARG A 3 -28.93 18.55 7.11
C ARG A 3 -28.24 17.33 6.51
N THR A 4 -28.58 16.92 5.29
CA THR A 4 -28.01 15.77 4.57
C THR A 4 -26.51 15.90 4.32
N HIS A 5 -26.00 17.10 4.03
CA HIS A 5 -24.55 17.32 3.85
C HIS A 5 -23.74 17.18 5.15
N LEU A 6 -24.36 17.42 6.31
CA LEU A 6 -23.69 17.27 7.60
C LEU A 6 -23.50 15.79 7.94
N ILE A 7 -24.50 14.96 7.65
CA ILE A 7 -24.45 13.52 7.95
C ILE A 7 -23.39 12.83 7.09
N THR A 8 -23.29 13.17 5.81
CA THR A 8 -22.27 12.59 4.91
C THR A 8 -20.85 12.94 5.34
N VAL A 9 -20.59 14.20 5.72
CA VAL A 9 -19.24 14.63 6.13
C VAL A 9 -18.83 14.03 7.48
N VAL A 10 -19.78 13.88 8.41
CA VAL A 10 -19.52 13.22 9.69
C VAL A 10 -19.26 11.73 9.48
N SER A 11 -20.06 11.06 8.65
CA SER A 11 -19.85 9.64 8.32
C SER A 11 -18.51 9.37 7.65
N GLU A 12 -18.06 10.22 6.71
CA GLU A 12 -16.75 10.09 6.08
C GLU A 12 -15.60 10.17 7.09
N LYS A 13 -15.64 11.15 8.00
CA LYS A 13 -14.60 11.32 9.02
C LYS A 13 -14.54 10.15 10.00
N VAL A 14 -15.70 9.61 10.39
CA VAL A 14 -15.78 8.44 11.26
C VAL A 14 -15.18 7.22 10.57
N LEU A 15 -15.51 6.98 9.29
CA LEU A 15 -14.98 5.86 8.53
C LEU A 15 -13.44 5.95 8.39
N LEU A 16 -12.91 7.13 8.08
CA LEU A 16 -11.47 7.38 7.98
C LEU A 16 -10.74 7.16 9.32
N ALA A 17 -11.35 7.61 10.42
CA ALA A 17 -10.80 7.35 11.75
C ALA A 17 -10.74 5.85 12.06
N ILE A 18 -11.79 5.10 11.70
CA ILE A 18 -11.81 3.64 11.86
C ILE A 18 -10.71 2.97 11.02
N ILE A 19 -10.54 3.37 9.74
CA ILE A 19 -9.50 2.82 8.86
C ILE A 19 -8.11 3.10 9.44
N GLY A 20 -7.84 4.34 9.89
CA GLY A 20 -6.56 4.69 10.49
C GLY A 20 -6.24 3.87 11.74
N VAL A 21 -7.21 3.74 12.66
CA VAL A 21 -7.04 2.94 13.89
C VAL A 21 -6.85 1.46 13.58
N ALA A 22 -7.67 0.90 12.67
CA ALA A 22 -7.55 -0.49 12.26
C ALA A 22 -6.18 -0.78 11.63
N THR A 23 -5.68 0.14 10.79
CA THR A 23 -4.35 0.03 10.17
C THR A 23 -3.24 0.03 11.21
N CYS A 24 -3.31 0.91 12.22
CA CYS A 24 -2.35 0.92 13.33
C CYS A 24 -2.36 -0.39 14.13
N ILE A 25 -3.54 -0.93 14.42
CA ILE A 25 -3.68 -2.20 15.16
C ILE A 25 -3.10 -3.35 14.33
N ALA A 26 -3.45 -3.44 13.05
CA ALA A 26 -2.94 -4.48 12.14
C ALA A 26 -1.41 -4.42 11.99
N ALA A 27 -0.85 -3.20 11.83
CA ALA A 27 0.59 -3.00 11.79
C ALA A 27 1.27 -3.47 13.09
N GLY A 28 0.71 -3.14 14.26
CA GLY A 28 1.21 -3.59 15.55
C GLY A 28 1.17 -5.12 15.72
N GLN A 29 0.10 -5.77 15.27
CA GLN A 29 -0.03 -7.23 15.26
C GLN A 29 1.04 -7.89 14.38
N HIS A 30 1.27 -7.35 13.18
CA HIS A 30 2.33 -7.83 12.29
C HIS A 30 3.72 -7.65 12.92
N LEU A 31 3.99 -6.48 13.51
CA LEU A 31 5.26 -6.20 14.18
C LEU A 31 5.51 -7.19 15.34
N TYR A 32 4.47 -7.48 16.13
CA TYR A 32 4.54 -8.46 17.21
C TYR A 32 4.80 -9.88 16.69
N SER A 33 4.15 -10.28 15.59
CA SER A 33 4.39 -11.58 14.95
C SER A 33 5.82 -11.71 14.46
N MET A 34 6.37 -10.68 13.80
CA MET A 34 7.76 -10.68 13.33
C MET A 34 8.76 -10.76 14.48
N TYR A 35 8.47 -10.05 15.58
CA TYR A 35 9.27 -10.13 16.80
C TYR A 35 9.27 -11.55 17.37
N LEU A 36 8.12 -12.23 17.40
CA LEU A 36 8.02 -13.62 17.85
C LEU A 36 8.79 -14.60 16.96
N SER A 37 8.73 -14.39 15.64
CA SER A 37 9.41 -15.23 14.65
C SER A 37 10.93 -15.01 14.60
N MET A 38 11.46 -13.95 15.24
CA MET A 38 12.89 -13.58 15.24
C MET A 38 13.51 -13.49 13.83
N GLN A 39 12.68 -13.28 12.82
CA GLN A 39 13.07 -13.13 11.42
C GLN A 39 12.28 -11.98 10.82
N ILE A 40 12.99 -11.09 10.13
CA ILE A 40 12.43 -9.93 9.44
C ILE A 40 12.70 -10.15 7.97
N MET A 41 11.67 -10.49 7.21
CA MET A 41 11.80 -10.63 5.77
C MET A 41 11.54 -9.29 5.08
N LEU A 42 12.07 -9.15 3.86
CA LEU A 42 11.87 -7.94 3.07
C LEU A 42 10.38 -7.72 2.71
N ALA A 43 9.63 -8.82 2.52
CA ALA A 43 8.19 -8.80 2.29
C ALA A 43 7.43 -8.13 3.45
N ASP A 44 7.86 -8.36 4.69
CA ASP A 44 7.21 -7.78 5.87
C ASP A 44 7.45 -6.27 5.96
N LEU A 45 8.65 -5.81 5.59
CA LEU A 45 8.95 -4.37 5.49
C LEU A 45 8.08 -3.68 4.44
N PHE A 46 7.85 -4.31 3.28
CA PHE A 46 6.94 -3.78 2.27
C PHE A 46 5.50 -3.72 2.77
N LEU A 47 5.05 -4.72 3.52
CA LEU A 47 3.72 -4.72 4.12
C LEU A 47 3.56 -3.56 5.12
N LEU A 48 4.57 -3.30 5.95
CA LEU A 48 4.61 -2.13 6.84
C LEU A 48 4.61 -0.80 6.06
N PHE A 49 5.25 -0.77 4.89
CA PHE A 49 5.21 0.39 4.00
C PHE A 49 3.80 0.64 3.47
N ILE A 50 3.06 -0.41 3.10
CA ILE A 50 1.64 -0.32 2.69
C ILE A 50 0.76 0.19 3.85
N PHE A 51 1.00 -0.21 5.10
CA PHE A 51 0.25 0.35 6.23
C PHE A 51 0.53 1.84 6.44
N THR A 52 1.79 2.24 6.28
CA THR A 52 2.19 3.65 6.38
C THR A 52 1.57 4.48 5.25
N GLU A 53 1.54 3.92 4.04
CA GLU A 53 0.89 4.47 2.85
C GLU A 53 -0.61 4.73 3.07
N ILE A 54 -1.32 3.74 3.61
CA ILE A 54 -2.74 3.87 3.93
C ILE A 54 -2.97 4.96 4.98
N LEU A 55 -2.12 5.04 6.01
CA LEU A 55 -2.16 6.14 6.98
C LEU A 55 -1.91 7.50 6.32
N ALA A 56 -0.98 7.59 5.37
CA ALA A 56 -0.72 8.81 4.60
C ALA A 56 -1.92 9.20 3.72
N MET A 57 -2.59 8.24 3.08
CA MET A 57 -3.82 8.48 2.32
C MET A 57 -4.96 8.98 3.22
N VAL A 58 -5.14 8.37 4.40
CA VAL A 58 -6.14 8.81 5.39
C VAL A 58 -5.82 10.23 5.90
N ALA A 59 -4.55 10.54 6.16
CA ALA A 59 -4.10 11.87 6.58
C ALA A 59 -4.26 12.92 5.46
N ALA A 60 -3.92 12.57 4.22
CA ALA A 60 -4.09 13.43 3.05
C ALA A 60 -5.57 13.71 2.76
N PHE A 61 -6.46 12.74 2.98
CA PHE A 61 -7.89 12.95 2.85
C PHE A 61 -8.43 13.97 3.85
N TYR A 62 -7.89 13.96 5.08
CA TYR A 62 -8.22 14.96 6.12
C TYR A 62 -7.86 16.39 5.70
N SER A 63 -6.81 16.56 4.89
CA SER A 63 -6.30 17.87 4.47
C SER A 63 -6.85 18.35 3.12
N SER A 64 -6.92 17.48 2.10
CA SER A 64 -7.19 17.88 0.70
C SER A 64 -8.34 17.14 0.02
N LYS A 65 -9.08 16.26 0.72
CA LYS A 65 -10.17 15.41 0.17
C LYS A 65 -9.79 14.57 -1.07
N ARG A 66 -8.51 14.46 -1.42
CA ARG A 66 -8.01 13.64 -2.53
C ARG A 66 -7.20 12.48 -1.98
N ILE A 67 -7.38 11.31 -2.57
CA ILE A 67 -6.63 10.08 -2.25
C ILE A 67 -5.48 9.96 -3.27
N PRO A 68 -4.21 10.15 -2.88
CA PRO A 68 -3.09 9.97 -3.79
C PRO A 68 -2.84 8.48 -4.04
N VAL A 69 -3.15 7.99 -5.25
CA VAL A 69 -3.03 6.56 -5.64
C VAL A 69 -1.75 6.23 -6.40
N THR A 70 -0.86 7.22 -6.63
CA THR A 70 0.40 7.03 -7.36
C THR A 70 1.52 6.44 -6.50
N LEU A 71 1.61 6.83 -5.23
CA LEU A 71 2.61 6.34 -4.30
C LEU A 71 2.52 4.81 -4.04
N PRO A 72 1.33 4.18 -3.86
CA PRO A 72 1.20 2.72 -3.67
C PRO A 72 1.71 1.92 -4.86
N ILE A 73 1.49 2.43 -6.08
CA ILE A 73 1.90 1.73 -7.31
C ILE A 73 3.43 1.71 -7.44
N ILE A 74 4.10 2.81 -7.10
CA ILE A 74 5.57 2.88 -7.12
C ILE A 74 6.18 1.89 -6.13
N ILE A 75 5.58 1.72 -4.95
CA ILE A 75 6.02 0.75 -3.94
C ILE A 75 5.94 -0.66 -4.48
N ALA A 76 4.80 -1.03 -5.07
CA ALA A 76 4.62 -2.34 -5.68
C ALA A 76 5.68 -2.60 -6.77
N ILE A 77 5.94 -1.62 -7.63
CA ILE A 77 6.98 -1.71 -8.67
C ILE A 77 8.36 -1.95 -8.05
N THR A 78 8.77 -1.14 -7.07
CA THR A 78 10.09 -1.28 -6.43
C THR A 78 10.25 -2.59 -5.66
N ALA A 79 9.16 -3.09 -5.04
CA ALA A 79 9.13 -4.38 -4.38
C ALA A 79 9.30 -5.55 -5.35
N LEU A 80 8.54 -5.56 -6.45
CA LEU A 80 8.67 -6.56 -7.51
C LEU A 80 10.07 -6.53 -8.13
N CYS A 81 10.63 -5.35 -8.41
CA CYS A 81 12.00 -5.25 -8.92
C CYS A 81 13.03 -5.87 -7.96
N ARG A 82 12.91 -5.65 -6.63
CA ARG A 82 13.81 -6.31 -5.66
C ARG A 82 13.58 -7.81 -5.59
N LEU A 83 12.33 -8.27 -5.69
CA LEU A 83 12.00 -9.69 -5.68
C LEU A 83 12.67 -10.41 -6.86
N ILE A 84 12.49 -9.89 -8.07
CA ILE A 84 13.09 -10.41 -9.31
C ILE A 84 14.60 -10.56 -9.11
N VAL A 85 15.31 -9.48 -8.76
CA VAL A 85 16.78 -9.50 -8.66
C VAL A 85 17.28 -10.46 -7.58
N MET A 86 16.58 -10.56 -6.46
CA MET A 86 17.06 -11.29 -5.27
C MET A 86 16.69 -12.79 -5.29
N GLN A 87 15.63 -13.19 -6.00
CA GLN A 87 15.19 -14.59 -6.13
C GLN A 87 15.61 -15.26 -7.46
N ASN A 88 16.28 -14.53 -8.35
CA ASN A 88 16.68 -15.00 -9.69
C ASN A 88 17.53 -16.30 -9.74
N LYS A 89 18.17 -16.75 -8.65
CA LYS A 89 19.05 -17.95 -8.71
C LYS A 89 18.29 -19.28 -8.75
N ASP A 90 17.03 -19.31 -8.33
CA ASP A 90 16.21 -20.54 -8.27
C ASP A 90 14.87 -20.39 -9.03
N MET A 91 14.66 -19.29 -9.75
CA MET A 91 13.44 -19.02 -10.51
C MET A 91 13.54 -19.45 -11.97
N ASP A 92 12.50 -20.15 -12.44
CA ASP A 92 12.33 -20.47 -13.85
C ASP A 92 12.26 -19.20 -14.71
N ALA A 93 12.87 -19.24 -15.90
CA ALA A 93 12.88 -18.11 -16.84
C ALA A 93 11.48 -17.58 -17.18
N LEU A 94 10.46 -18.45 -17.17
CA LEU A 94 9.07 -18.04 -17.38
C LEU A 94 8.52 -17.15 -16.25
N ILE A 95 8.89 -17.44 -15.00
CA ILE A 95 8.45 -16.65 -13.83
C ILE A 95 9.10 -15.26 -13.89
N ILE A 96 10.38 -15.19 -14.24
CA ILE A 96 11.10 -13.92 -14.37
C ILE A 96 10.44 -13.02 -15.44
N ILE A 97 10.08 -13.60 -16.59
CA ILE A 97 9.37 -12.86 -17.65
C ILE A 97 7.98 -12.41 -17.18
N ALA A 98 7.25 -13.27 -16.46
CA ALA A 98 5.94 -12.92 -15.90
C ALA A 98 6.05 -11.76 -14.90
N GLU A 99 7.00 -11.79 -13.96
CA GLU A 99 7.21 -10.71 -12.99
C GLU A 99 7.66 -9.40 -13.66
N ALA A 100 8.57 -9.47 -14.62
CA ALA A 100 8.99 -8.30 -15.41
C ALA A 100 7.81 -7.69 -16.19
N SER A 101 6.93 -8.53 -16.76
CA SER A 101 5.72 -8.05 -17.44
C SER A 101 4.73 -7.38 -16.47
N ALA A 102 4.60 -7.88 -15.24
CA ALA A 102 3.77 -7.27 -14.20
C ALA A 102 4.27 -5.86 -13.85
N VAL A 103 5.60 -5.67 -13.77
CA VAL A 103 6.20 -4.34 -13.55
C VAL A 103 5.84 -3.37 -14.69
N ILE A 104 5.91 -3.82 -15.96
CA ILE A 104 5.53 -2.98 -17.11
C ILE A 104 4.05 -2.58 -17.05
N ILE A 105 3.16 -3.52 -16.70
CA ILE A 105 1.72 -3.26 -16.58
C ILE A 105 1.45 -2.23 -15.47
N LEU A 106 2.07 -2.41 -14.29
CA LEU A 106 1.92 -1.48 -13.17
C LEU A 106 2.48 -0.09 -13.50
N ALA A 107 3.62 -0.01 -14.19
CA ALA A 107 4.19 1.25 -14.65
C ALA A 107 3.28 1.96 -15.66
N GLY A 108 2.69 1.21 -16.60
CA GLY A 108 1.69 1.74 -17.54
C GLY A 108 0.43 2.26 -16.85
N ALA A 109 -0.08 1.53 -15.85
CA ALA A 109 -1.22 1.95 -15.06
C ALA A 109 -0.94 3.24 -14.26
N ALA A 110 0.24 3.34 -13.63
CA ALA A 110 0.68 4.57 -12.95
C ALA A 110 0.75 5.76 -13.91
N TYR A 111 1.29 5.54 -15.11
CA TYR A 111 1.40 6.58 -16.13
C TYR A 111 0.02 7.10 -16.56
N ILE A 112 -0.92 6.20 -16.85
CA ILE A 112 -2.30 6.56 -17.24
C ILE A 112 -3.02 7.31 -16.12
N MET A 113 -2.87 6.90 -14.85
CA MET A 113 -3.49 7.61 -13.72
C MET A 113 -2.90 8.99 -13.46
N SER A 114 -1.64 9.22 -13.85
CA SER A 114 -0.95 10.50 -13.66
C SER A 114 -1.25 11.54 -14.74
N LEU A 115 -1.85 11.12 -15.86
CA LEU A 115 -2.29 11.96 -16.96
C LEU A 115 -3.63 12.64 -16.66
#